data_AF-A0A0K9UQM6-F1
#
_entry.id   AF-A0A0K9UQM6-F1
#
_cell.length_a   1.000
_cell.length_b   1.000
_cell.length_c   1.000
_cell.angle_alpha   90.00
_cell.angle_beta   90.00
_cell.angle_gamma   90.00
#
_symmetry.space_group_name_H-M   'P 1'
#
loop_
_entity.id
_entity.type
_entity.pdbx_description
1 polymer ?
#
loop_
_entity_poly.entity_id
_entity_poly.type
_entity_poly.pdbx_seq_one_letter_code
_entity_poly.pdbx_strand_id
1 'polypeptide(L)'
;MGLSEEMRQAKIEIQQKLSKKIIQKLGDAYDFGEYNNELYFIFYQKYKKVINDYDLDFIVTKNSYPTAAIDYETKAIIITDGLLDRLFKLSELIVYSGVLDNEKVELRYYDIHFTDNPFRYINEKENISTTKKRLFHFVFNMLMNFVIHHEVAHFMNEHGKRFGNNKHGDISDNLLFLEGYTELSCEDENEIIASHARELIADYISFRVLLKTEIKSPEKIGLNKFYSNPNNMTMLILLIISSYFRVMDVFFNSKFFNNTHPTSVIRAYAIWSKYCAEDSLIQPIKLAEIFYSLDEVRKVFDYYGQPIPENWLEEALSEDASCWIKKVSNDYKNWLK
;
A
#
# COMPACT_ATOMS: atom_id res chain seq x y z
N MET A 1 -26.17 -14.80 14.93
CA MET A 1 -26.48 -13.36 15.04
C MET A 1 -26.67 -12.82 13.63
N GLY A 2 -27.46 -11.78 13.41
CA GLY A 2 -27.57 -11.16 12.08
C GLY A 2 -26.31 -10.35 11.76
N LEU A 3 -25.96 -10.23 10.47
CA LEU A 3 -24.77 -9.50 10.00
C LEU A 3 -24.69 -8.06 10.55
N SER A 4 -25.84 -7.38 10.65
CA SER A 4 -25.94 -6.04 11.23
C SER A 4 -25.52 -5.97 12.72
N GLU A 5 -25.77 -7.03 13.49
CA GLU A 5 -25.39 -7.09 14.89
C GLU A 5 -23.89 -7.35 15.05
N GLU A 6 -23.30 -8.17 14.19
CA GLU A 6 -21.85 -8.39 14.15
C GLU A 6 -21.09 -7.11 13.78
N MET A 7 -21.60 -6.35 12.81
CA MET A 7 -21.04 -5.05 12.41
C MET A 7 -21.09 -4.04 13.55
N ARG A 8 -22.21 -3.98 14.29
CA ARG A 8 -22.37 -3.12 15.48
C ARG A 8 -21.40 -3.50 16.60
N GLN A 9 -21.25 -4.80 16.86
CA GLN A 9 -20.33 -5.31 17.88
C GLN A 9 -18.86 -5.02 17.53
N ALA A 10 -18.47 -5.21 16.27
CA ALA A 10 -17.12 -4.91 15.80
C ALA A 10 -16.76 -3.43 15.99
N LYS A 11 -17.69 -2.51 15.70
CA LYS A 11 -17.50 -1.08 15.96
C LYS A 11 -17.22 -0.80 17.44
N ILE A 12 -18.01 -1.39 18.34
CA ILE A 12 -17.85 -1.21 19.79
C ILE A 12 -16.48 -1.72 20.24
N GLU A 13 -16.07 -2.90 19.78
CA GLU A 13 -14.76 -3.49 20.09
C GLU A 13 -13.61 -2.60 19.62
N ILE A 14 -13.67 -2.11 18.38
CA ILE A 14 -12.64 -1.21 17.85
C ILE A 14 -12.60 0.09 18.65
N GLN A 15 -13.77 0.71 18.92
CA GLN A 15 -13.83 1.97 19.66
C GLN A 15 -13.26 1.84 21.08
N GLN A 16 -13.46 0.70 21.74
CA GLN A 16 -12.88 0.43 23.06
C GLN A 16 -11.36 0.27 23.04
N LYS A 17 -10.79 -0.17 21.91
CA LYS A 17 -9.34 -0.33 21.73
C LYS A 17 -8.65 0.95 21.30
N LEU A 18 -9.38 1.87 20.67
CA LEU A 18 -8.83 3.14 20.20
C LEU A 18 -8.42 4.04 21.38
N SER A 19 -7.14 4.42 21.43
CA SER A 19 -6.68 5.41 22.38
C SER A 19 -7.25 6.80 22.05
N LYS A 20 -7.38 7.67 23.05
CA LYS A 20 -7.86 9.04 22.86
C LYS A 20 -6.99 9.82 21.87
N LYS A 21 -5.69 9.53 21.83
CA LYS A 21 -4.71 10.12 20.91
C LYS A 21 -4.94 9.68 19.46
N ILE A 22 -5.28 8.41 19.24
CA ILE A 22 -5.65 7.92 17.91
C ILE A 22 -6.96 8.57 17.45
N ILE A 23 -7.99 8.61 18.31
CA ILE A 23 -9.28 9.23 17.94
C ILE A 23 -9.11 10.70 17.56
N GLN A 24 -8.27 11.44 18.29
CA GLN A 24 -8.00 12.84 17.99
C GLN A 24 -7.34 13.06 16.62
N LYS A 25 -6.51 12.12 16.15
CA LYS A 25 -5.73 12.26 14.92
C LYS A 25 -6.32 11.55 13.70
N LEU A 26 -6.96 10.40 13.92
CA LEU A 26 -7.51 9.52 12.89
C LEU A 26 -9.05 9.47 12.89
N GLY A 27 -9.68 10.16 13.84
CA GLY A 27 -11.12 10.10 14.02
C GLY A 27 -11.58 8.79 14.66
N ASP A 28 -12.90 8.66 14.76
CA ASP A 28 -13.55 7.51 15.38
C ASP A 28 -13.39 6.23 14.55
N ALA A 29 -13.70 5.10 15.19
CA ALA A 29 -13.84 3.82 14.53
C ALA A 29 -14.83 3.92 13.35
N TYR A 30 -14.47 3.30 12.24
CA TYR A 30 -15.38 3.21 11.10
C TYR A 30 -16.65 2.44 11.51
N ASP A 31 -17.80 2.99 11.14
CA ASP A 31 -19.08 2.34 11.37
C ASP A 31 -19.46 1.55 10.13
N PHE A 32 -19.21 0.24 10.17
CA PHE A 32 -19.55 -0.65 9.06
C PHE A 32 -21.05 -0.62 8.73
N GLY A 33 -21.91 -0.31 9.72
CA GLY A 33 -23.38 -0.29 9.57
C GLY A 33 -23.95 0.98 8.95
N GLU A 34 -23.19 2.09 8.90
CA GLU A 34 -23.68 3.41 8.49
C GLU A 34 -24.07 3.48 7.00
N TYR A 35 -23.69 2.48 6.19
CA TYR A 35 -23.93 2.43 4.75
C TYR A 35 -24.44 1.07 4.23
N ASN A 36 -24.84 0.14 5.10
CA ASN A 36 -25.14 -1.27 4.73
C ASN A 36 -24.02 -1.89 3.87
N ASN A 37 -22.77 -1.59 4.20
CA ASN A 37 -21.63 -1.95 3.37
C ASN A 37 -21.07 -3.31 3.80
N GLU A 38 -21.81 -4.37 3.50
CA GLU A 38 -21.48 -5.76 3.88
C GLU A 38 -20.09 -6.17 3.38
N LEU A 39 -19.69 -5.69 2.19
CA LEU A 39 -18.39 -5.97 1.60
C LEU A 39 -17.24 -5.40 2.43
N TYR A 40 -17.39 -4.18 2.95
CA TYR A 40 -16.40 -3.57 3.82
C TYR A 40 -16.16 -4.44 5.06
N PHE A 41 -17.25 -4.96 5.65
CA PHE A 41 -17.15 -5.83 6.81
C PHE A 41 -16.50 -7.18 6.47
N ILE A 42 -16.80 -7.77 5.31
CA ILE A 42 -16.15 -9.00 4.82
C ILE A 42 -14.64 -8.79 4.66
N PHE A 43 -14.22 -7.69 4.06
CA PHE A 43 -12.79 -7.35 3.93
C PHE A 43 -12.13 -7.14 5.29
N TYR A 44 -12.79 -6.39 6.19
CA TYR A 44 -12.33 -6.21 7.56
C TYR A 44 -12.09 -7.56 8.26
N GLN A 45 -13.06 -8.47 8.22
CA GLN A 45 -12.92 -9.80 8.84
C GLN A 45 -11.77 -10.60 8.23
N LYS A 46 -11.63 -10.55 6.90
CA LYS A 46 -10.55 -11.21 6.18
C LYS A 46 -9.18 -10.72 6.66
N TYR A 47 -8.97 -9.40 6.71
CA TYR A 47 -7.66 -8.85 7.06
C TYR A 47 -7.36 -8.95 8.55
N LYS A 48 -8.36 -8.83 9.42
CA LYS A 48 -8.24 -9.18 10.84
C LYS A 48 -7.70 -10.61 11.02
N LYS A 49 -8.18 -11.56 10.22
CA LYS A 49 -7.68 -12.94 10.26
C LYS A 49 -6.23 -13.06 9.76
N VAL A 50 -5.85 -12.34 8.70
CA VAL A 50 -4.48 -12.38 8.13
C VAL A 50 -3.45 -11.93 9.16
N ILE A 51 -3.76 -10.91 9.95
CA ILE A 51 -2.79 -10.35 10.90
C ILE A 51 -2.83 -11.03 12.28
N ASN A 52 -3.85 -11.84 12.54
CA ASN A 52 -4.02 -12.53 13.82
C ASN A 52 -2.85 -13.48 14.14
N ASP A 53 -2.18 -14.00 13.10
CA ASP A 53 -0.98 -14.83 13.25
C ASP A 53 0.21 -14.06 13.86
N TYR A 54 0.14 -12.71 13.86
CA TYR A 54 1.15 -11.81 14.44
C TYR A 54 0.74 -11.24 15.81
N ASP A 55 -0.37 -11.69 16.40
CA ASP A 55 -0.94 -11.12 17.64
C ASP A 55 -1.23 -9.61 17.49
N LEU A 56 -1.74 -9.22 16.32
CA LEU A 56 -2.11 -7.86 15.97
C LEU A 56 -3.63 -7.73 15.75
N ASP A 57 -4.17 -6.58 16.13
CA ASP A 57 -5.52 -6.14 15.82
C ASP A 57 -5.58 -5.33 14.52
N PHE A 58 -6.75 -5.36 13.86
CA PHE A 58 -7.00 -4.60 12.64
C PHE A 58 -8.07 -3.56 12.95
N ILE A 59 -7.75 -2.30 12.70
CA ILE A 59 -8.60 -1.16 13.01
C ILE A 59 -8.79 -0.32 11.76
N VAL A 60 -10.03 0.13 11.55
CA VAL A 60 -10.35 1.07 10.48
C VAL A 60 -10.95 2.33 11.07
N THR A 61 -10.50 3.49 10.59
CA THR A 61 -10.87 4.82 11.11
C THR A 61 -11.52 5.67 10.03
N LYS A 62 -12.32 6.67 10.44
CA LYS A 62 -13.07 7.55 9.51
C LYS A 62 -12.23 8.65 8.83
N ASN A 63 -10.91 8.68 9.00
CA ASN A 63 -10.07 9.69 8.35
C ASN A 63 -10.10 9.53 6.81
N SER A 64 -10.30 10.63 6.09
CA SER A 64 -10.24 10.67 4.63
C SER A 64 -8.81 10.78 4.08
N TYR A 65 -7.82 11.07 4.93
CA TYR A 65 -6.42 11.11 4.54
C TYR A 65 -5.90 9.68 4.32
N PRO A 66 -5.23 9.38 3.20
CA PRO A 66 -4.80 8.04 2.79
C PRO A 66 -3.57 7.56 3.57
N THR A 67 -3.78 7.01 4.77
CA THR A 67 -2.68 6.46 5.59
C THR A 67 -2.97 5.09 6.20
N ALA A 68 -1.87 4.40 6.53
CA ALA A 68 -1.82 3.21 7.37
C ALA A 68 -0.73 3.41 8.43
N ALA A 69 -0.90 2.79 9.60
CA ALA A 69 0.08 2.86 10.67
C ALA A 69 -0.01 1.66 11.61
N ILE A 70 1.08 1.36 12.31
CA ILE A 70 1.13 0.43 13.44
C ILE A 70 1.15 1.19 14.78
N ASP A 71 0.18 0.89 15.64
CA ASP A 71 0.23 1.23 17.07
C ASP A 71 0.81 0.07 17.87
N TYR A 72 1.97 0.31 18.48
CA TYR A 72 2.68 -0.68 19.29
C TYR A 72 2.09 -0.86 20.69
N GLU A 73 1.36 0.13 21.21
CA GLU A 73 0.73 0.05 22.53
C GLU A 73 -0.49 -0.86 22.48
N THR A 74 -1.39 -0.60 21.53
CA THR A 74 -2.59 -1.42 21.33
C THR A 74 -2.35 -2.63 20.44
N LYS A 75 -1.12 -2.79 19.90
CA LYS A 75 -0.77 -3.82 18.92
C LYS A 75 -1.76 -3.85 17.75
N ALA A 76 -2.04 -2.70 17.14
CA ALA A 76 -3.05 -2.60 16.09
C ALA A 76 -2.49 -1.99 14.82
N ILE A 77 -2.77 -2.63 13.68
CA ILE A 77 -2.64 -2.00 12.37
C ILE A 77 -3.90 -1.16 12.14
N ILE A 78 -3.69 0.12 11.92
CA ILE A 78 -4.73 1.12 11.70
C ILE A 78 -4.70 1.51 10.23
N ILE A 79 -5.85 1.41 9.57
CA ILE A 79 -6.05 1.88 8.20
C ILE A 79 -7.15 2.95 8.20
N THR A 80 -6.97 3.95 7.35
CA THR A 80 -7.94 5.02 7.14
C THR A 80 -8.92 4.67 6.04
N ASP A 81 -10.14 5.21 6.13
CA ASP A 81 -11.13 5.11 5.05
C ASP A 81 -10.60 5.73 3.74
N GLY A 82 -9.83 6.82 3.85
CA GLY A 82 -9.13 7.44 2.72
C GLY A 82 -8.18 6.50 1.98
N LEU A 83 -7.42 5.67 2.69
CA LEU A 83 -6.52 4.71 2.05
C LEU A 83 -7.32 3.58 1.39
N LEU A 84 -8.35 3.08 2.07
CA LEU A 84 -9.23 2.06 1.50
C LEU A 84 -9.91 2.52 0.22
N ASP A 85 -10.42 3.76 0.20
CA ASP A 85 -11.01 4.38 -0.99
C ASP A 85 -10.02 4.50 -2.14
N ARG A 86 -8.79 4.91 -1.83
CA ARG A 86 -7.73 5.00 -2.83
C ARG A 86 -7.35 3.65 -3.41
N LEU A 87 -7.16 2.63 -2.57
CA LEU A 87 -6.82 1.28 -3.02
C LEU A 87 -7.97 0.67 -3.82
N PHE A 88 -9.22 0.98 -3.45
CA PHE A 88 -10.39 0.60 -4.21
C PHE A 88 -10.36 1.20 -5.61
N LYS A 89 -10.20 2.52 -5.72
CA LYS A 89 -10.17 3.22 -7.01
C LYS A 89 -9.00 2.77 -7.88
N LEU A 90 -7.82 2.56 -7.27
CA LEU A 90 -6.68 1.98 -7.98
C LEU A 90 -6.95 0.56 -8.48
N SER A 91 -7.65 -0.27 -7.70
CA SER A 91 -8.03 -1.61 -8.13
C SER A 91 -8.98 -1.57 -9.33
N GLU A 92 -9.97 -0.68 -9.29
CA GLU A 92 -10.84 -0.40 -10.42
C GLU A 92 -10.03 0.07 -11.62
N LEU A 93 -9.11 1.03 -11.44
CA LEU A 93 -8.28 1.57 -12.52
C LEU A 93 -7.53 0.48 -13.29
N ILE A 94 -6.80 -0.35 -12.55
CA ILE A 94 -5.98 -1.42 -13.12
C ILE A 94 -6.87 -2.39 -13.89
N VAL A 95 -8.01 -2.79 -13.32
CA VAL A 95 -8.91 -3.78 -13.94
C VAL A 95 -9.65 -3.20 -15.14
N TYR A 96 -10.06 -1.93 -15.08
CA TYR A 96 -10.90 -1.29 -16.09
C TYR A 96 -10.09 -0.75 -17.27
N SER A 97 -8.79 -0.51 -17.06
CA SER A 97 -7.85 -0.23 -18.15
C SER A 97 -7.70 -1.37 -19.16
N GLY A 98 -8.12 -2.58 -18.79
CA GLY A 98 -8.05 -3.78 -19.61
C GLY A 98 -6.65 -4.39 -19.72
N VAL A 99 -5.63 -3.89 -19.00
CA VAL A 99 -4.27 -4.49 -19.08
C VAL A 99 -4.26 -5.96 -18.64
N LEU A 100 -5.15 -6.35 -17.73
CA LEU A 100 -5.18 -7.71 -17.19
C LEU A 100 -5.98 -8.71 -18.03
N ASP A 101 -6.95 -8.27 -18.82
CA ASP A 101 -7.92 -9.14 -19.52
C ASP A 101 -8.26 -8.72 -20.96
N ASN A 102 -7.68 -7.61 -21.43
CA ASN A 102 -7.92 -6.96 -22.72
C ASN A 102 -9.32 -6.33 -22.90
N GLU A 103 -10.11 -6.21 -21.84
CA GLU A 103 -11.44 -5.61 -21.90
C GLU A 103 -11.45 -4.26 -21.18
N LYS A 104 -11.67 -3.16 -21.91
CA LYS A 104 -11.80 -1.83 -21.31
C LYS A 104 -13.22 -1.59 -20.82
N VAL A 105 -13.36 -0.98 -19.66
CA VAL A 105 -14.65 -0.59 -19.05
C VAL A 105 -14.51 0.85 -18.57
N GLU A 106 -15.55 1.68 -18.70
CA GLU A 106 -15.52 3.07 -18.24
C GLU A 106 -15.33 3.19 -16.71
N LEU A 107 -14.46 4.10 -16.27
CA LEU A 107 -14.25 4.41 -14.85
C LEU A 107 -15.47 5.10 -14.25
N ARG A 108 -15.72 4.84 -12.97
CA ARG A 108 -16.86 5.39 -12.24
C ARG A 108 -16.50 6.61 -11.41
N TYR A 109 -15.25 7.03 -11.46
CA TYR A 109 -14.75 8.21 -10.77
C TYR A 109 -13.90 9.05 -11.73
N TYR A 110 -13.90 10.35 -11.49
CA TYR A 110 -13.10 11.31 -12.25
C TYR A 110 -11.77 11.64 -11.57
N ASP A 111 -11.69 11.44 -10.25
CA ASP A 111 -10.51 11.73 -9.44
C ASP A 111 -10.21 10.57 -8.48
N ILE A 112 -9.06 9.92 -8.69
CA ILE A 112 -8.51 8.85 -7.85
C ILE A 112 -8.09 9.33 -6.45
N HIS A 113 -7.91 10.64 -6.29
CA HIS A 113 -7.42 11.27 -5.05
C HIS A 113 -8.54 11.82 -4.17
N PHE A 114 -9.67 12.21 -4.77
CA PHE A 114 -10.85 12.67 -4.05
C PHE A 114 -11.46 11.52 -3.26
N THR A 115 -11.53 11.62 -1.93
CA THR A 115 -12.15 10.59 -1.09
C THR A 115 -13.67 10.65 -1.16
N ASP A 116 -14.29 9.52 -1.53
CA ASP A 116 -15.74 9.29 -1.43
C ASP A 116 -15.96 7.95 -0.72
N ASN A 117 -17.19 7.47 -0.59
CA ASN A 117 -17.43 6.12 -0.07
C ASN A 117 -16.99 5.05 -1.10
N PRO A 118 -15.93 4.25 -0.83
CA PRO A 118 -15.32 3.38 -1.84
C PRO A 118 -16.29 2.39 -2.46
N PHE A 119 -17.19 1.83 -1.66
CA PHE A 119 -17.99 0.67 -2.05
C PHE A 119 -19.44 1.03 -2.39
N ARG A 120 -19.78 2.33 -2.41
CA ARG A 120 -21.07 2.81 -2.91
C ARG A 120 -21.37 2.25 -4.31
N TYR A 121 -20.31 1.97 -5.08
CA TYR A 121 -20.32 1.50 -6.45
C TYR A 121 -20.20 -0.03 -6.61
N ILE A 122 -20.04 -0.87 -5.57
CA ILE A 122 -20.04 -2.35 -5.76
C ILE A 122 -21.43 -2.99 -5.55
N ASN A 123 -22.40 -2.23 -5.05
CA ASN A 123 -23.74 -2.76 -4.81
C ASN A 123 -24.31 -3.48 -6.06
N GLU A 124 -24.93 -4.64 -5.83
CA GLU A 124 -25.28 -5.68 -6.83
C GLU A 124 -26.13 -5.23 -8.03
N LYS A 125 -26.56 -3.98 -8.06
CA LYS A 125 -27.33 -3.38 -9.16
C LYS A 125 -26.49 -3.02 -10.38
N GLU A 126 -25.18 -3.22 -10.35
CA GLU A 126 -24.29 -2.90 -11.47
C GLU A 126 -24.10 -4.05 -12.47
N ASN A 127 -24.19 -3.71 -13.75
CA ASN A 127 -23.95 -4.59 -14.91
C ASN A 127 -22.45 -4.88 -15.15
N ILE A 128 -21.66 -5.08 -14.10
CA ILE A 128 -20.25 -5.51 -14.22
C ILE A 128 -20.20 -7.03 -14.29
N SER A 129 -19.44 -7.56 -15.25
CA SER A 129 -19.29 -9.01 -15.42
C SER A 129 -18.71 -9.67 -14.16
N THR A 130 -19.10 -10.91 -13.89
CA THR A 130 -18.56 -11.70 -12.77
C THR A 130 -17.03 -11.81 -12.83
N THR A 131 -16.46 -11.87 -14.03
CA THR A 131 -15.01 -11.88 -14.27
C THR A 131 -14.35 -10.60 -13.77
N LYS A 132 -14.88 -9.43 -14.12
CA LYS A 132 -14.35 -8.13 -13.66
C LYS A 132 -14.43 -7.99 -12.15
N LYS A 133 -15.52 -8.47 -11.52
CA LYS A 133 -15.62 -8.51 -10.05
C LYS A 133 -14.51 -9.36 -9.44
N ARG A 134 -14.21 -10.55 -10.00
CA ARG A 134 -13.11 -11.42 -9.51
C ARG A 134 -11.75 -10.77 -9.68
N LEU A 135 -11.46 -10.15 -10.82
CA LEU A 135 -10.23 -9.40 -11.05
C LEU A 135 -10.09 -8.25 -10.06
N PHE A 136 -11.16 -7.48 -9.83
CA PHE A 136 -11.18 -6.41 -8.85
C PHE A 136 -10.82 -6.92 -7.45
N HIS A 137 -11.52 -7.97 -6.97
CA HIS A 137 -11.22 -8.56 -5.67
C HIS A 137 -9.77 -9.05 -5.59
N PHE A 138 -9.25 -9.64 -6.66
CA PHE A 138 -7.88 -10.11 -6.73
C PHE A 138 -6.86 -8.96 -6.61
N VAL A 139 -6.98 -7.91 -7.43
CA VAL A 139 -6.08 -6.74 -7.39
C VAL A 139 -6.16 -6.02 -6.04
N PHE A 140 -7.37 -5.77 -5.54
CA PHE A 140 -7.58 -5.14 -4.23
C PHE A 140 -6.95 -5.95 -3.10
N ASN A 141 -7.07 -7.28 -3.15
CA ASN A 141 -6.43 -8.15 -2.18
C ASN A 141 -4.90 -8.07 -2.22
N MET A 142 -4.28 -7.95 -3.40
CA MET A 142 -2.83 -7.79 -3.51
C MET A 142 -2.37 -6.45 -2.94
N LEU A 143 -3.07 -5.37 -3.25
CA LEU A 143 -2.77 -4.03 -2.73
C LEU A 143 -2.90 -3.98 -1.19
N MET A 144 -4.01 -4.50 -0.65
CA MET A 144 -4.21 -4.55 0.79
C MET A 144 -3.18 -5.44 1.50
N ASN A 145 -2.87 -6.61 0.93
CA ASN A 145 -1.82 -7.45 1.48
C ASN A 145 -0.46 -6.74 1.45
N PHE A 146 -0.16 -5.93 0.42
CA PHE A 146 1.05 -5.13 0.39
C PHE A 146 1.10 -4.14 1.57
N VAL A 147 0.05 -3.35 1.76
CA VAL A 147 -0.03 -2.36 2.86
C VAL A 147 0.04 -3.04 4.23
N ILE A 148 -0.74 -4.10 4.44
CA ILE A 148 -0.77 -4.80 5.74
C ILE A 148 0.59 -5.40 6.07
N HIS A 149 1.24 -6.10 5.13
CA HIS A 149 2.52 -6.72 5.42
C HIS A 149 3.65 -5.69 5.55
N HIS A 150 3.50 -4.51 4.96
CA HIS A 150 4.38 -3.37 5.23
C HIS A 150 4.30 -2.97 6.71
N GLU A 151 3.09 -2.76 7.25
CA GLU A 151 2.91 -2.45 8.68
C GLU A 151 3.36 -3.59 9.61
N VAL A 152 3.07 -4.84 9.25
CA VAL A 152 3.58 -6.02 9.97
C VAL A 152 5.11 -6.03 9.97
N ALA A 153 5.76 -5.67 8.86
CA ALA A 153 7.21 -5.60 8.79
C ALA A 153 7.76 -4.52 9.71
N HIS A 154 7.11 -3.36 9.83
CA HIS A 154 7.44 -2.36 10.86
C HIS A 154 7.34 -2.97 12.25
N PHE A 155 6.23 -3.65 12.57
CA PHE A 155 5.98 -4.26 13.86
C PHE A 155 7.05 -5.31 14.23
N MET A 156 7.29 -6.27 13.35
CA MET A 156 8.24 -7.39 13.54
C MET A 156 9.68 -6.89 13.71
N ASN A 157 10.02 -5.82 13.00
CA ASN A 157 11.30 -5.15 13.15
C ASN A 157 11.26 -4.04 14.21
N GLU A 158 10.21 -3.91 15.03
CA GLU A 158 10.13 -2.93 16.12
C GLU A 158 10.56 -1.50 15.70
N HIS A 159 10.27 -1.13 14.46
CA HIS A 159 10.76 0.10 13.85
C HIS A 159 10.38 1.35 14.68
N GLY A 160 9.19 1.37 15.28
CA GLY A 160 8.74 2.46 16.15
C GLY A 160 9.34 2.43 17.56
N LYS A 161 9.56 1.24 18.15
CA LYS A 161 10.13 1.12 19.52
C LYS A 161 11.62 1.47 19.57
N ARG A 162 12.37 1.10 18.54
CA ARG A 162 13.81 1.39 18.45
C ARG A 162 14.09 2.89 18.32
N PHE A 163 13.15 3.66 17.79
CA PHE A 163 13.25 5.11 17.65
C PHE A 163 13.00 5.84 18.99
N GLY A 164 11.95 5.45 19.72
CA GLY A 164 11.52 6.11 20.98
C GLY A 164 12.52 6.09 22.15
N ASN A 165 13.64 5.36 22.04
CA ASN A 165 14.70 5.36 23.06
C ASN A 165 15.66 6.56 22.95
N ASN A 166 15.62 7.32 21.86
CA ASN A 166 16.43 8.53 21.67
C ASN A 166 15.49 9.73 21.49
N LYS A 167 15.22 10.46 22.58
CA LYS A 167 14.54 11.77 22.63
C LYS A 167 13.19 11.85 21.88
N HIS A 168 12.12 11.58 22.64
CA HIS A 168 10.68 11.72 22.34
C HIS A 168 9.96 10.37 22.34
N GLY A 169 9.94 9.77 23.54
CA GLY A 169 9.13 8.59 23.86
C GLY A 169 7.65 8.95 23.97
N ASP A 170 7.09 9.45 22.89
CA ASP A 170 5.68 9.75 22.80
C ASP A 170 5.15 9.11 21.52
N ILE A 171 3.89 8.71 21.54
CA ILE A 171 3.10 8.17 20.42
C ILE A 171 3.06 9.17 19.22
N SER A 172 3.88 10.25 19.25
CA SER A 172 3.95 11.34 18.30
C SER A 172 4.56 10.91 16.98
N ASP A 173 5.59 10.09 16.89
CA ASP A 173 6.28 9.94 15.60
C ASP A 173 5.52 9.03 14.65
N ASN A 174 4.95 7.91 15.12
CA ASN A 174 4.04 7.04 14.37
C ASN A 174 2.68 7.68 14.02
N LEU A 175 2.34 8.80 14.64
CA LEU A 175 1.15 9.59 14.32
C LEU A 175 1.49 11.02 13.87
N LEU A 176 2.77 11.37 13.68
CA LEU A 176 3.25 12.56 12.95
C LEU A 176 3.13 12.30 11.44
N PHE A 177 2.98 11.02 11.05
CA PHE A 177 2.47 10.50 9.77
C PHE A 177 1.10 11.07 9.33
N LEU A 178 0.45 11.92 10.14
CA LEU A 178 -0.90 12.47 9.90
C LEU A 178 -0.97 13.98 9.67
N GLU A 179 0.08 14.72 9.97
CA GLU A 179 0.09 16.19 9.79
C GLU A 179 0.55 16.61 8.39
N GLY A 180 0.69 15.65 7.47
CA GLY A 180 1.50 15.85 6.28
C GLY A 180 2.98 15.82 6.66
N TYR A 181 3.84 15.60 5.67
CA TYR A 181 5.28 15.61 5.83
C TYR A 181 5.71 16.85 6.64
N THR A 182 6.18 16.65 7.87
CA THR A 182 6.99 17.66 8.52
C THR A 182 8.31 17.70 7.75
N GLU A 183 8.52 18.76 6.97
CA GLU A 183 9.88 19.14 6.57
C GLU A 183 10.69 19.18 7.87
N LEU A 184 11.53 18.17 8.08
CA LEU A 184 12.54 18.30 9.10
C LEU A 184 13.43 19.44 8.62
N SER A 185 13.63 20.46 9.45
CA SER A 185 14.81 21.30 9.27
C SER A 185 16.00 20.35 9.15
N CYS A 186 16.86 20.57 8.15
CA CYS A 186 17.91 19.68 7.67
C CYS A 186 19.02 19.33 8.72
N GLU A 187 18.67 19.09 9.98
CA GLU A 187 19.58 19.12 11.12
C GLU A 187 20.03 17.72 11.59
N ASP A 188 19.43 16.61 11.13
CA ASP A 188 20.02 15.26 11.31
C ASP A 188 19.80 14.32 10.11
N GLU A 189 20.74 14.35 9.16
CA GLU A 189 20.78 13.44 8.00
C GLU A 189 20.67 11.97 8.42
N ASN A 190 21.21 11.58 9.58
CA ASN A 190 21.17 10.19 10.04
C ASN A 190 19.75 9.76 10.41
N GLU A 191 18.93 10.67 10.93
CA GLU A 191 17.54 10.40 11.25
C GLU A 191 16.72 10.13 9.98
N ILE A 192 16.94 10.94 8.94
CA ILE A 192 16.30 10.77 7.63
C ILE A 192 16.73 9.44 7.00
N ILE A 193 18.04 9.13 7.01
CA ILE A 193 18.58 7.86 6.52
C ILE A 193 17.94 6.68 7.25
N ALA A 194 17.87 6.74 8.58
CA ALA A 194 17.26 5.70 9.40
C ALA A 194 15.77 5.54 9.10
N SER A 195 15.03 6.63 8.93
CA SER A 195 13.62 6.59 8.57
C SER A 195 13.39 5.95 7.20
N HIS A 196 14.13 6.38 6.19
CA HIS A 196 14.07 5.80 4.86
C HIS A 196 14.45 4.32 4.88
N ALA A 197 15.47 3.92 5.65
CA ALA A 197 15.87 2.53 5.78
C ALA A 197 14.72 1.64 6.31
N ARG A 198 13.98 2.10 7.33
CA ARG A 198 12.83 1.38 7.90
C ARG A 198 11.72 1.18 6.87
N GLU A 199 11.37 2.23 6.12
CA GLU A 199 10.35 2.17 5.07
C GLU A 199 10.73 1.19 3.96
N LEU A 200 11.97 1.29 3.44
CA LEU A 200 12.44 0.45 2.34
C LEU A 200 12.58 -1.03 2.74
N ILE A 201 12.94 -1.31 3.99
CA ILE A 201 12.92 -2.67 4.55
C ILE A 201 11.49 -3.21 4.57
N ALA A 202 10.54 -2.43 5.09
CA ALA A 202 9.14 -2.85 5.22
C ALA A 202 8.50 -3.11 3.85
N ASP A 203 8.74 -2.22 2.88
CA ASP A 203 8.34 -2.38 1.48
C ASP A 203 8.86 -3.67 0.87
N TYR A 204 10.16 -3.94 1.05
CA TYR A 204 10.77 -5.12 0.47
C TYR A 204 10.26 -6.41 1.11
N ILE A 205 10.08 -6.44 2.43
CA ILE A 205 9.50 -7.59 3.13
C ILE A 205 8.08 -7.86 2.60
N SER A 206 7.27 -6.81 2.47
CA SER A 206 5.91 -6.91 1.96
C SER A 206 5.87 -7.43 0.51
N PHE A 207 6.74 -6.90 -0.36
CA PHE A 207 6.91 -7.40 -1.72
C PHE A 207 7.28 -8.90 -1.75
N ARG A 208 8.20 -9.34 -0.88
CA ARG A 208 8.60 -10.75 -0.77
C ARG A 208 7.45 -11.66 -0.29
N VAL A 209 6.55 -11.16 0.54
CA VAL A 209 5.33 -11.90 0.92
C VAL A 209 4.42 -12.09 -0.29
N LEU A 210 4.23 -11.06 -1.11
CA LEU A 210 3.43 -11.16 -2.33
C LEU A 210 4.04 -12.12 -3.34
N LEU A 211 5.36 -12.11 -3.55
CA LEU A 211 6.04 -13.08 -4.43
C LEU A 211 5.84 -14.54 -3.99
N LYS A 212 5.61 -14.79 -2.70
CA LYS A 212 5.34 -16.13 -2.16
C LYS A 212 3.87 -16.51 -2.20
N THR A 213 2.99 -15.58 -2.57
CA THR A 213 1.54 -15.84 -2.60
C THR A 213 1.21 -16.68 -3.84
N GLU A 214 0.81 -17.93 -3.62
CA GLU A 214 0.33 -18.80 -4.69
C GLU A 214 -1.05 -18.36 -5.19
N ILE A 215 -1.16 -18.04 -6.49
CA ILE A 215 -2.46 -17.91 -7.13
C ILE A 215 -2.93 -19.29 -7.59
N LYS A 216 -3.94 -19.81 -6.91
CA LYS A 216 -4.63 -21.02 -7.36
C LYS A 216 -5.61 -20.64 -8.47
N SER A 217 -5.50 -21.29 -9.63
CA SER A 217 -6.38 -21.10 -10.79
C SER A 217 -6.48 -19.65 -11.30
N PRO A 218 -5.37 -19.04 -11.76
CA PRO A 218 -5.37 -17.68 -12.31
C PRO A 218 -6.38 -17.50 -13.47
N GLU A 219 -6.64 -18.55 -14.24
CA GLU A 219 -7.63 -18.57 -15.32
C GLU A 219 -9.07 -18.33 -14.82
N LYS A 220 -9.39 -18.75 -13.58
CA LYS A 220 -10.73 -18.57 -12.99
C LYS A 220 -10.94 -17.16 -12.45
N ILE A 221 -9.84 -16.42 -12.24
CA ILE A 221 -9.85 -15.04 -11.78
C ILE A 221 -10.21 -14.10 -12.94
N GLY A 222 -9.92 -14.49 -14.19
CA GLY A 222 -10.19 -13.69 -15.38
C GLY A 222 -8.95 -13.07 -16.02
N LEU A 223 -7.75 -13.49 -15.61
CA LEU A 223 -6.50 -13.01 -16.19
C LEU A 223 -6.40 -13.45 -17.65
N ASN A 224 -5.82 -12.60 -18.50
CA ASN A 224 -5.46 -12.94 -19.86
C ASN A 224 -4.44 -14.10 -19.89
N LYS A 225 -4.17 -14.63 -21.09
CA LYS A 225 -3.23 -15.75 -21.26
C LYS A 225 -1.82 -15.45 -20.74
N PHE A 226 -1.38 -14.19 -20.83
CA PHE A 226 -0.05 -13.78 -20.37
C PHE A 226 0.07 -13.89 -18.85
N TYR A 227 -0.83 -13.25 -18.11
CA TYR A 227 -0.81 -13.27 -16.63
C TYR A 227 -1.33 -14.57 -16.02
N SER A 228 -2.05 -15.38 -16.79
CA SER A 228 -2.41 -16.75 -16.37
C SER A 228 -1.21 -17.69 -16.30
N ASN A 229 -0.08 -17.34 -16.89
CA ASN A 229 1.16 -18.10 -16.78
C ASN A 229 1.84 -17.79 -15.43
N PRO A 230 2.08 -18.81 -14.56
CA PRO A 230 2.77 -18.60 -13.28
C PRO A 230 4.14 -17.93 -13.41
N ASN A 231 4.85 -18.13 -14.52
CA ASN A 231 6.16 -17.51 -14.75
C ASN A 231 6.08 -15.99 -14.91
N ASN A 232 4.92 -15.44 -15.24
CA ASN A 232 4.70 -14.00 -15.41
C ASN A 232 4.09 -13.35 -14.16
N MET A 233 3.93 -14.11 -13.06
CA MET A 233 3.31 -13.62 -11.84
C MET A 233 4.10 -12.47 -11.21
N THR A 234 5.43 -12.51 -11.30
CA THR A 234 6.28 -11.40 -10.82
C THR A 234 5.93 -10.09 -11.53
N MET A 235 5.76 -10.13 -12.85
CA MET A 235 5.38 -8.94 -13.62
C MET A 235 4.01 -8.40 -13.22
N LEU A 236 3.05 -9.27 -12.88
CA LEU A 236 1.75 -8.85 -12.35
C LEU A 236 1.87 -8.15 -10.99
N ILE A 237 2.69 -8.71 -10.09
CA ILE A 237 2.96 -8.11 -8.77
C ILE A 237 3.64 -6.75 -8.93
N LEU A 238 4.66 -6.66 -9.80
CA LEU A 238 5.38 -5.43 -10.10
C LEU A 238 4.46 -4.36 -10.70
N LEU A 239 3.57 -4.72 -11.64
CA LEU A 239 2.55 -3.81 -12.18
C LEU A 239 1.68 -3.22 -11.05
N ILE A 240 1.13 -4.08 -10.18
CA ILE A 240 0.21 -3.66 -9.12
C ILE A 240 0.89 -2.75 -8.10
N ILE A 241 2.09 -3.12 -7.62
CA ILE A 241 2.82 -2.34 -6.61
C ILE A 241 3.38 -1.05 -7.21
N SER A 242 3.86 -1.07 -8.45
CA SER A 242 4.32 0.16 -9.11
C SER A 242 3.16 1.13 -9.33
N SER A 243 1.97 0.62 -9.65
CA SER A 243 0.74 1.42 -9.72
C SER A 243 0.36 2.00 -8.36
N TYR A 244 0.54 1.26 -7.27
CA TYR A 244 0.35 1.77 -5.91
C TYR A 244 1.22 2.98 -5.63
N PHE A 245 2.54 2.86 -5.84
CA PHE A 245 3.45 3.99 -5.59
C PHE A 245 3.14 5.19 -6.48
N ARG A 246 2.77 4.97 -7.75
CA ARG A 246 2.38 6.06 -8.66
C ARG A 246 1.19 6.88 -8.15
N VAL A 247 0.20 6.26 -7.50
CA VAL A 247 -0.95 6.99 -6.92
C VAL A 247 -0.56 7.69 -5.61
N MET A 248 0.39 7.15 -4.85
CA MET A 248 0.81 7.76 -3.59
C MET A 248 1.70 9.00 -3.79
N ASP A 249 2.38 9.12 -4.94
CA ASP A 249 3.30 10.23 -5.27
C ASP A 249 2.63 11.61 -5.44
N VAL A 250 1.33 11.71 -5.76
CA VAL A 250 0.71 12.95 -6.28
C VAL A 250 0.55 14.07 -5.23
N PHE A 251 0.90 13.83 -3.97
CA PHE A 251 0.64 14.79 -2.88
C PHE A 251 1.83 15.67 -2.48
N PHE A 252 3.03 15.48 -3.03
CA PHE A 252 4.23 16.10 -2.45
C PHE A 252 5.18 16.71 -3.49
N ASN A 253 5.35 18.04 -3.43
CA ASN A 253 6.29 18.83 -4.25
C ASN A 253 7.62 19.14 -3.53
N SER A 254 7.90 18.45 -2.43
CA SER A 254 9.11 18.61 -1.62
C SER A 254 10.28 17.83 -2.22
N LYS A 255 11.50 18.38 -2.15
CA LYS A 255 12.72 17.64 -2.51
C LYS A 255 12.85 16.39 -1.65
N PHE A 256 13.13 15.25 -2.27
CA PHE A 256 13.28 13.93 -1.65
C PHE A 256 14.12 13.90 -0.34
N PHE A 257 15.17 14.72 -0.25
CA PHE A 257 16.10 14.75 0.89
C PHE A 257 15.60 15.46 2.15
N ASN A 258 14.48 16.18 2.06
CA ASN A 258 13.98 17.01 3.16
C ASN A 258 12.84 16.36 3.94
N ASN A 259 12.55 15.09 3.62
CA ASN A 259 11.36 14.39 4.06
C ASN A 259 11.70 13.19 4.94
N THR A 260 10.94 13.01 6.02
CA THR A 260 10.99 11.81 6.87
C THR A 260 10.66 10.52 6.12
N HIS A 261 9.96 10.60 4.99
CA HIS A 261 9.64 9.46 4.14
C HIS A 261 10.24 9.60 2.73
N PRO A 262 10.78 8.50 2.18
CA PRO A 262 11.20 8.48 0.79
C PRO A 262 9.99 8.71 -0.12
N THR A 263 10.20 9.38 -1.26
CA THR A 263 9.18 9.51 -2.30
C THR A 263 8.79 8.13 -2.83
N SER A 264 7.56 7.99 -3.32
CA SER A 264 7.04 6.67 -3.75
C SER A 264 7.83 6.13 -4.94
N VAL A 265 8.33 6.99 -5.83
CA VAL A 265 9.26 6.59 -6.90
C VAL A 265 10.55 5.95 -6.36
N ILE A 266 11.14 6.51 -5.29
CA ILE A 266 12.35 5.94 -4.67
C ILE A 266 12.03 4.60 -4.00
N ARG A 267 10.87 4.50 -3.33
CA ARG A 267 10.39 3.25 -2.74
C ARG A 267 10.21 2.14 -3.78
N ALA A 268 9.57 2.47 -4.90
CA ALA A 268 9.40 1.56 -6.03
C ALA A 268 10.75 1.13 -6.61
N TYR A 269 11.64 2.10 -6.86
CA TYR A 269 12.99 1.83 -7.37
C TYR A 269 13.79 0.92 -6.44
N ALA A 270 13.75 1.17 -5.13
CA ALA A 270 14.45 0.33 -4.15
C ALA A 270 13.97 -1.13 -4.18
N ILE A 271 12.66 -1.38 -4.33
CA ILE A 271 12.12 -2.74 -4.52
C ILE A 271 12.70 -3.36 -5.78
N TRP A 272 12.68 -2.65 -6.92
CA TRP A 272 13.19 -3.15 -8.19
C TRP A 272 14.69 -3.46 -8.13
N SER A 273 15.49 -2.55 -7.55
CA SER A 273 16.93 -2.74 -7.38
C SER A 273 17.23 -3.96 -6.52
N LYS A 274 16.52 -4.12 -5.39
CA LYS A 274 16.70 -5.28 -4.50
C LYS A 274 16.27 -6.57 -5.17
N TYR A 275 15.14 -6.57 -5.87
CA TYR A 275 14.65 -7.70 -6.66
C TYR A 275 15.69 -8.15 -7.69
N CYS A 276 16.24 -7.22 -8.48
CA CYS A 276 17.31 -7.46 -9.43
C CYS A 276 18.59 -8.00 -8.79
N ALA A 277 18.95 -7.50 -7.61
CA ALA A 277 20.21 -7.85 -6.94
C ALA A 277 20.24 -9.24 -6.30
N GLU A 278 19.10 -9.90 -6.09
CA GLU A 278 19.08 -11.20 -5.39
C GLU A 278 19.77 -12.33 -6.14
N ASP A 279 19.84 -12.25 -7.47
CA ASP A 279 20.47 -13.28 -8.31
C ASP A 279 21.04 -12.64 -9.57
N SER A 280 22.38 -12.54 -9.60
CA SER A 280 23.12 -11.93 -10.70
C SER A 280 23.03 -12.73 -12.01
N LEU A 281 22.75 -14.04 -11.96
CA LEU A 281 22.67 -14.88 -13.15
C LEU A 281 21.40 -14.62 -13.97
N ILE A 282 20.32 -14.18 -13.31
CA ILE A 282 19.02 -13.88 -13.94
C ILE A 282 18.70 -12.38 -13.96
N GLN A 283 19.67 -11.52 -13.62
CA GLN A 283 19.48 -10.07 -13.59
C GLN A 283 18.91 -9.50 -14.91
N PRO A 284 19.33 -9.93 -16.12
CA PRO A 284 18.73 -9.43 -17.35
C PRO A 284 17.24 -9.77 -17.50
N ILE A 285 16.82 -10.94 -17.01
CA ILE A 285 15.41 -11.36 -17.03
C ILE A 285 14.60 -10.48 -16.08
N LYS A 286 15.11 -10.25 -14.87
CA LYS A 286 14.46 -9.39 -13.87
C LYS A 286 14.31 -7.94 -14.32
N LEU A 287 15.33 -7.41 -15.00
CA LEU A 287 15.25 -6.09 -15.62
C LEU A 287 14.15 -6.04 -16.69
N ALA A 288 14.04 -7.07 -17.53
CA ALA A 288 12.97 -7.16 -18.53
C ALA A 288 11.58 -7.23 -17.88
N GLU A 289 11.42 -7.95 -16.76
CA GLU A 289 10.17 -7.99 -15.98
C GLU A 289 9.79 -6.60 -15.44
N ILE A 290 10.76 -5.84 -14.93
CA ILE A 290 10.53 -4.47 -14.44
C ILE A 290 10.10 -3.55 -15.59
N PHE A 291 10.84 -3.54 -16.70
CA PHE A 291 10.49 -2.69 -17.84
C PHE A 291 9.12 -3.03 -18.44
N TYR A 292 8.81 -4.32 -18.58
CA TYR A 292 7.49 -4.75 -19.01
C TYR A 292 6.40 -4.24 -18.07
N SER A 293 6.60 -4.39 -16.77
CA SER A 293 5.64 -3.94 -15.76
C SER A 293 5.43 -2.43 -15.82
N LEU A 294 6.50 -1.64 -16.00
CA LEU A 294 6.44 -0.19 -16.16
C LEU A 294 5.64 0.23 -17.39
N ASP A 295 5.80 -0.45 -18.52
CA ASP A 295 5.01 -0.18 -19.72
C ASP A 295 3.53 -0.51 -19.51
N GLU A 296 3.20 -1.55 -18.73
CA GLU A 296 1.81 -1.82 -18.36
C GLU A 296 1.25 -0.77 -17.39
N VAL A 297 2.05 -0.28 -16.43
CA VAL A 297 1.65 0.84 -15.55
C VAL A 297 1.36 2.07 -16.41
N ARG A 298 2.19 2.38 -17.42
CA ARG A 298 1.94 3.49 -18.35
C ARG A 298 0.56 3.36 -19.01
N LYS A 299 0.23 2.19 -19.56
CA LYS A 299 -1.08 1.94 -20.18
C LYS A 299 -2.25 2.15 -19.20
N VAL A 300 -2.10 1.74 -17.94
CA VAL A 300 -3.11 1.97 -16.89
C VAL A 300 -3.37 3.46 -16.69
N PHE A 301 -2.32 4.27 -16.57
CA PHE A 301 -2.43 5.70 -16.28
C PHE A 301 -2.72 6.55 -17.53
N ASP A 302 -2.32 6.10 -18.71
CA ASP A 302 -2.75 6.66 -20.00
C ASP A 302 -4.27 6.50 -20.16
N TYR A 303 -4.80 5.33 -19.79
CA TYR A 303 -6.24 5.09 -19.79
C TYR A 303 -7.00 6.00 -18.82
N TYR A 304 -6.41 6.33 -17.66
CA TYR A 304 -6.97 7.30 -16.72
C TYR A 304 -6.94 8.76 -17.24
N GLY A 305 -6.15 9.04 -18.29
CA GLY A 305 -5.92 10.40 -18.78
C GLY A 305 -4.90 11.19 -17.96
N GLN A 306 -4.13 10.52 -17.10
CA GLN A 306 -3.02 11.11 -16.33
C GLN A 306 -1.75 10.27 -16.54
N PRO A 307 -1.13 10.35 -17.74
CA PRO A 307 0.02 9.52 -18.08
C PRO A 307 1.13 9.61 -17.03
N ILE A 308 1.94 8.56 -16.93
CA ILE A 308 3.15 8.64 -16.11
C ILE A 308 4.08 9.69 -16.74
N PRO A 309 4.57 10.67 -15.97
CA PRO A 309 5.56 11.63 -16.49
C PRO A 309 6.78 10.89 -17.06
N GLU A 310 7.28 11.33 -18.22
CA GLU A 310 8.48 10.72 -18.83
C GLU A 310 9.67 10.72 -17.87
N ASN A 311 9.76 11.76 -17.05
CA ASN A 311 10.78 11.95 -16.03
C ASN A 311 10.46 11.32 -14.67
N TRP A 312 9.38 10.52 -14.54
CA TRP A 312 9.00 9.95 -13.25
C TRP A 312 10.15 9.17 -12.59
N LEU A 313 10.95 8.47 -13.39
CA LEU A 313 12.12 7.72 -12.90
C LEU A 313 13.41 8.55 -12.81
N GLU A 314 13.47 9.74 -13.41
CA GLU A 314 14.70 10.53 -13.45
C GLU A 314 15.19 10.89 -12.05
N GLU A 315 14.27 11.21 -11.13
CA GLU A 315 14.61 11.50 -9.74
C GLU A 315 15.32 10.29 -9.09
N ALA A 316 14.78 9.08 -9.26
CA ALA A 316 15.34 7.86 -8.68
C ALA A 316 16.64 7.39 -9.36
N LEU A 317 16.87 7.79 -10.61
CA LEU A 317 18.07 7.46 -11.39
C LEU A 317 19.17 8.52 -11.28
N SER A 318 18.93 9.61 -10.56
CA SER A 318 19.92 10.67 -10.35
C SER A 318 21.15 10.18 -9.55
N GLU A 319 22.29 10.84 -9.73
CA GLU A 319 23.51 10.57 -8.96
C GLU A 319 23.28 10.78 -7.46
N ASP A 320 22.51 11.82 -7.10
CA ASP A 320 22.16 12.13 -5.72
C ASP A 320 21.30 11.03 -5.09
N ALA A 321 20.27 10.56 -5.81
CA ALA A 321 19.45 9.43 -5.36
C ALA A 321 20.27 8.15 -5.22
N SER A 322 21.19 7.87 -6.15
CA SER A 322 22.08 6.72 -6.09
C SER A 322 23.01 6.77 -4.87
N CYS A 323 23.59 7.94 -4.57
CA CYS A 323 24.40 8.18 -3.38
C CYS A 323 23.58 7.96 -2.10
N TRP A 324 22.37 8.47 -2.07
CA TRP A 324 21.47 8.35 -0.93
C TRP A 324 20.99 6.92 -0.68
N ILE A 325 20.52 6.22 -1.71
CA ILE A 325 20.12 4.82 -1.64
C ILE A 325 21.27 3.96 -1.10
N LYS A 326 22.52 4.28 -1.44
CA LYS A 326 23.70 3.62 -0.90
C LYS A 326 23.86 3.89 0.61
N LYS A 327 23.72 5.14 1.06
CA LYS A 327 23.75 5.49 2.50
C LYS A 327 22.66 4.74 3.27
N VAL A 328 21.42 4.81 2.78
CA VAL A 328 20.25 4.12 3.32
C VAL A 328 20.45 2.60 3.35
N SER A 329 20.93 2.00 2.26
CA SER A 329 21.20 0.56 2.18
C SER A 329 22.27 0.09 3.18
N ASN A 330 23.27 0.92 3.48
CA ASN A 330 24.30 0.59 4.48
C ASN A 330 23.73 0.55 5.90
N ASP A 331 22.63 1.27 6.14
CA ASP A 331 21.97 1.34 7.44
C ASP A 331 20.98 0.18 7.67
N TYR A 332 20.62 -0.58 6.64
CA TYR A 332 19.59 -1.65 6.74
C TYR A 332 19.86 -2.66 7.86
N LYS A 333 21.13 -3.05 8.04
CA LYS A 333 21.54 -4.04 9.05
C LYS A 333 21.21 -3.60 10.48
N ASN A 334 21.04 -2.30 10.73
CA ASN A 334 20.71 -1.75 12.04
C ASN A 334 19.20 -1.87 12.35
N TRP A 335 18.38 -2.06 11.31
CA TRP A 335 16.92 -2.04 11.40
C TRP A 335 16.26 -3.40 11.13
N LEU A 336 17.00 -4.38 10.63
CA LEU A 336 16.56 -5.77 10.61
C LEU A 336 16.66 -6.38 12.03
N LYS A 337 15.78 -7.33 12.36
CA LYS A 337 15.77 -8.07 13.64
C LYS A 337 16.01 -9.55 13.45
#